data_AF-A0A345GX05-F1
#
_entry.id   AF-A0A345GX05-F1
#
_cell.length_a   1.000
_cell.length_b   1.000
_cell.length_c   1.000
_cell.angle_alpha   90.00
_cell.angle_beta   90.00
_cell.angle_gamma   90.00
#
_symmetry.space_group_name_H-M   'P 1'
#
loop_
_entity.id
_entity.type
_entity.pdbx_description
1 polymer ?
#
loop_
_entity_poly.entity_id
_entity_poly.type
_entity_poly.pdbx_seq_one_letter_code
_entity_poly.pdbx_strand_id
1 'polypeptide(L)'
;MFSIKIKQGSHTLTIHLTYHFTKKSYLENVNIKRMISKIISFFTTKQALFIFILFVLFFPLKTQFYNAFTYVFDQLFTDGIMTKIYTYNYFGELLGCNELMTLRAYEETANIFQKRGMYWLRMVISGLFWLVLYLKTRKTNAFKTHYWIYVVIFAFYLASELEYFLTMITYINTEIVLSFVPFVIFFGLGIHIFFKIFGKKERLQLVFIAFPASVLSLFLWYAYLGPKLLPIITS
;
A
#
# COMPACT_ATOMS: atom_id res chain seq x y z
N MET A 1 41.27 -22.45 -26.24
CA MET A 1 42.22 -22.38 -27.36
C MET A 1 41.53 -23.01 -28.55
N PHE A 2 41.31 -22.25 -29.62
CA PHE A 2 40.70 -22.78 -30.84
C PHE A 2 41.75 -22.72 -31.95
N SER A 3 41.93 -23.83 -32.68
CA SER A 3 42.79 -23.86 -33.86
C SER A 3 41.93 -24.04 -35.10
N ILE A 4 42.02 -23.10 -36.03
CA ILE A 4 41.43 -23.24 -37.36
C ILE A 4 42.56 -23.67 -38.28
N LYS A 5 42.39 -24.80 -38.94
CA LYS A 5 43.30 -25.28 -39.98
C LYS A 5 42.68 -24.96 -41.33
N ILE A 6 43.36 -24.10 -42.09
CA ILE A 6 42.97 -23.78 -43.47
C ILE A 6 43.97 -24.49 -44.38
N LYS A 7 43.47 -25.31 -45.30
CA LYS A 7 44.28 -26.11 -46.21
C LYS A 7 44.11 -25.57 -47.63
N GLN A 8 45.21 -25.19 -48.29
CA GLN A 8 45.19 -24.72 -49.67
C GLN A 8 46.31 -25.45 -50.43
N GLY A 9 45.93 -26.40 -51.29
CA GLY A 9 46.87 -27.31 -51.95
C GLY A 9 47.60 -28.25 -50.96
N SER A 10 48.90 -28.45 -51.17
CA SER A 10 49.76 -29.31 -50.33
C SER A 10 50.24 -28.65 -49.04
N HIS A 11 49.95 -27.37 -48.82
CA HIS A 11 50.35 -26.64 -47.61
C HIS A 11 49.18 -26.45 -46.65
N THR A 12 49.45 -26.66 -45.35
CA THR A 12 48.45 -26.51 -44.28
C THR A 12 48.89 -25.38 -43.36
N LEU A 13 48.13 -24.29 -43.31
CA LEU A 13 48.37 -23.19 -42.38
C LEU A 13 47.51 -23.43 -41.13
N THR A 14 48.16 -23.50 -39.96
CA THR A 14 47.45 -23.64 -38.68
C THR A 14 47.53 -22.30 -37.94
N ILE A 15 46.40 -21.61 -37.80
CA ILE A 15 46.32 -20.37 -37.04
C ILE A 15 45.84 -20.70 -35.63
N HIS A 16 46.68 -20.43 -34.64
CA HIS A 16 46.33 -20.56 -33.23
C HIS A 16 45.76 -19.23 -32.73
N LEU A 17 44.43 -19.19 -32.54
CA LEU A 17 43.76 -18.05 -31.91
C LEU A 17 43.71 -18.27 -30.40
N THR A 18 44.58 -17.54 -29.69
CA THR A 18 44.60 -17.52 -28.22
C THR A 18 43.62 -16.44 -27.73
N TYR A 19 42.38 -16.84 -27.47
CA TYR A 19 41.42 -15.98 -26.77
C TYR A 19 41.85 -15.80 -25.31
N HIS A 20 42.42 -14.63 -24.97
CA HIS A 20 42.70 -14.24 -23.60
C HIS A 20 41.42 -13.71 -22.95
N PHE A 21 40.62 -14.60 -22.33
CA PHE A 21 39.62 -14.15 -21.36
C PHE A 21 40.38 -13.59 -20.15
N THR A 22 40.36 -12.28 -19.97
CA THR A 22 40.96 -11.63 -18.81
C THR A 22 40.19 -12.07 -17.55
N LYS A 23 40.90 -12.58 -16.55
CA LYS A 23 40.36 -13.04 -15.25
C LYS A 23 39.40 -12.03 -14.60
N LYS A 24 39.57 -10.74 -14.90
CA LYS A 24 38.73 -9.62 -14.47
C LYS A 24 37.28 -9.70 -15.00
N SER A 25 37.05 -10.00 -16.28
CA SER A 25 35.69 -10.08 -16.85
C SER A 25 34.90 -11.29 -16.35
N TYR A 26 35.60 -12.37 -15.99
CA TYR A 26 35.00 -13.55 -15.37
C TYR A 26 34.60 -13.28 -13.90
N LEU A 27 35.48 -12.63 -13.12
CA LEU A 27 35.21 -12.26 -11.73
C LEU A 27 34.05 -11.25 -11.60
N GLU A 28 33.96 -10.28 -12.51
CA GLU A 28 32.82 -9.35 -12.59
C GLU A 28 31.51 -10.09 -12.89
N ASN A 29 31.50 -11.00 -13.86
CA ASN A 29 30.31 -11.82 -14.18
C ASN A 29 29.87 -12.73 -13.03
N VAL A 30 30.82 -13.31 -12.28
CA VAL A 30 30.52 -14.14 -11.10
C VAL A 30 29.93 -13.28 -9.97
N ASN A 31 30.46 -12.07 -9.74
CA ASN A 31 29.94 -11.14 -8.73
C ASN A 31 28.53 -10.64 -9.09
N ILE A 32 28.27 -10.32 -10.36
CA ILE A 32 26.94 -9.91 -10.84
C ILE A 32 25.93 -11.05 -10.65
N LYS A 33 26.26 -12.29 -11.07
CA LYS A 33 25.37 -13.44 -10.87
C LYS A 33 25.08 -13.70 -9.39
N ARG A 34 26.09 -13.57 -8.52
CA ARG A 34 25.93 -13.74 -7.06
C ARG A 34 25.06 -12.64 -6.45
N MET A 35 25.19 -11.41 -6.93
CA MET A 35 24.36 -10.28 -6.51
C MET A 35 22.90 -10.46 -6.95
N ILE A 36 22.68 -10.84 -8.21
CA ILE A 36 21.34 -11.15 -8.75
C ILE A 36 20.68 -12.29 -7.97
N SER A 37 21.41 -13.37 -7.70
CA SER A 37 20.91 -14.50 -6.90
C SER A 37 20.51 -14.07 -5.49
N LYS A 38 21.30 -13.20 -4.83
CA LYS A 38 20.95 -12.62 -3.53
C LYS A 38 19.69 -11.76 -3.60
N ILE A 39 19.55 -10.93 -4.63
CA ILE A 39 18.35 -10.11 -4.85
C ILE A 39 17.14 -11.01 -5.04
N ILE A 40 17.20 -12.00 -5.94
CA ILE A 40 16.11 -12.95 -6.17
C ILE A 40 15.74 -13.67 -4.88
N SER A 41 16.73 -14.14 -4.10
CA SER A 41 16.48 -14.82 -2.82
C SER A 41 15.81 -13.92 -1.78
N PHE A 42 16.00 -12.60 -1.85
CA PHE A 42 15.32 -11.64 -0.98
C PHE A 42 13.82 -11.57 -1.30
N PHE A 43 13.46 -11.56 -2.60
CA PHE A 43 12.09 -11.50 -3.08
C PHE A 43 11.32 -12.82 -2.95
N THR A 44 12.00 -13.97 -2.94
CA THR A 44 11.35 -15.30 -2.86
C THR A 44 11.14 -15.83 -1.44
N THR A 45 11.44 -15.02 -0.41
CA THR A 45 11.15 -15.44 0.97
C THR A 45 9.64 -15.46 1.24
N LYS A 46 9.17 -16.42 2.07
CA LYS A 46 7.76 -16.47 2.51
C LYS A 46 7.29 -15.14 3.11
N GLN A 47 8.18 -14.41 3.77
CA GLN A 47 7.91 -13.08 4.30
C GLN A 47 7.68 -12.04 3.19
N ALA A 48 8.54 -12.00 2.17
CA ALA A 48 8.38 -11.08 1.03
C ALA A 48 7.06 -11.36 0.28
N LEU A 49 6.73 -12.63 0.06
CA LEU A 49 5.46 -13.04 -0.56
C LEU A 49 4.25 -12.61 0.29
N PHE A 50 4.30 -12.82 1.61
CA PHE A 50 3.25 -12.37 2.52
C PHE A 50 3.02 -10.85 2.43
N ILE A 51 4.09 -10.06 2.48
CA ILE A 51 4.02 -8.60 2.36
C ILE A 51 3.45 -8.21 1.01
N PHE A 52 3.92 -8.84 -0.07
CA PHE A 52 3.41 -8.58 -1.42
C PHE A 52 1.90 -8.82 -1.51
N ILE A 53 1.42 -10.00 -1.10
CA ILE A 53 -0.02 -10.33 -1.13
C ILE A 53 -0.82 -9.35 -0.28
N LEU A 54 -0.34 -9.05 0.93
CA LEU A 54 -1.00 -8.13 1.85
C LEU A 54 -1.17 -6.73 1.23
N PHE A 55 -0.15 -6.22 0.53
CA PHE A 55 -0.20 -4.89 -0.09
C PHE A 55 -0.86 -4.88 -1.48
N VAL A 56 -0.88 -5.99 -2.22
CA VAL A 56 -1.73 -6.13 -3.43
C VAL A 56 -3.21 -6.09 -3.05
N LEU A 57 -3.56 -6.58 -1.86
CA LEU A 57 -4.92 -6.50 -1.31
C LEU A 57 -5.20 -5.22 -0.52
N PHE A 58 -4.29 -4.24 -0.53
CA PHE A 58 -4.38 -3.04 0.31
C PHE A 58 -5.70 -2.28 0.15
N PHE A 59 -6.07 -1.89 -1.08
CA PHE A 59 -7.30 -1.13 -1.35
C PHE A 59 -8.59 -1.93 -1.14
N PRO A 60 -8.69 -3.21 -1.56
CA PRO A 60 -9.80 -4.07 -1.19
C PRO A 60 -9.98 -4.15 0.34
N LEU A 61 -8.89 -4.38 1.09
CA LEU A 61 -8.92 -4.49 2.55
C LEU A 61 -9.30 -3.14 3.19
N LYS A 62 -8.75 -2.02 2.72
CA LYS A 62 -9.11 -0.66 3.17
C LYS A 62 -10.61 -0.43 3.01
N THR A 63 -11.13 -0.74 1.83
CA THR A 63 -12.54 -0.53 1.49
C THR A 63 -13.46 -1.36 2.37
N GLN A 64 -13.18 -2.67 2.51
CA GLN A 64 -13.99 -3.55 3.36
C GLN A 64 -13.89 -3.16 4.84
N PHE A 65 -12.70 -2.75 5.30
CA PHE A 65 -12.49 -2.28 6.65
C PHE A 65 -13.36 -1.05 6.94
N TYR A 66 -13.37 -0.06 6.06
CA TYR A 66 -14.21 1.12 6.23
C TYR A 66 -15.70 0.85 6.04
N ASN A 67 -16.09 -0.05 5.14
CA ASN A 67 -17.50 -0.44 4.98
C ASN A 67 -18.02 -1.12 6.25
N ALA A 68 -17.30 -2.12 6.76
CA ALA A 68 -17.65 -2.80 8.01
C ALA A 68 -17.70 -1.84 9.19
N PHE A 69 -16.74 -0.92 9.24
CA PHE A 69 -16.70 0.09 10.29
C PHE A 69 -17.86 1.08 10.22
N THR A 70 -18.20 1.49 9.00
CA THR A 70 -19.30 2.40 8.74
C THR A 70 -20.63 1.75 9.09
N TYR A 71 -20.80 0.47 8.76
CA TYR A 71 -21.94 -0.33 9.18
C TYR A 71 -22.09 -0.37 10.71
N VAL A 72 -21.02 -0.72 11.43
CA VAL A 72 -21.06 -0.83 12.90
C VAL A 72 -21.39 0.51 13.55
N PHE A 73 -20.78 1.61 13.09
CA PHE A 73 -21.11 2.93 13.62
C PHE A 73 -22.56 3.30 13.34
N ASP A 74 -23.06 3.02 12.14
CA ASP A 74 -24.42 3.39 11.76
C ASP A 74 -25.48 2.64 12.58
N GLN A 75 -25.26 1.35 12.83
CA GLN A 75 -26.15 0.55 13.68
C GLN A 75 -26.14 1.00 15.15
N LEU A 76 -25.02 1.53 15.65
CA LEU A 76 -24.87 1.90 17.07
C LEU A 76 -25.26 3.34 17.39
N PHE A 77 -25.06 4.27 16.45
CA PHE A 77 -25.14 5.71 16.74
C PHE A 77 -26.13 6.49 15.85
N THR A 78 -26.59 5.89 14.76
CA THR A 78 -27.46 6.55 13.78
C THR A 78 -28.64 5.67 13.34
N ASP A 79 -29.00 4.66 14.16
CA ASP A 79 -30.18 3.79 14.02
C ASP A 79 -30.34 3.14 12.62
N GLY A 80 -29.22 2.87 11.96
CA GLY A 80 -29.22 2.23 10.65
C GLY A 80 -29.64 3.16 9.49
N ILE A 81 -29.75 4.47 9.72
CA ILE A 81 -30.23 5.45 8.72
C ILE A 81 -29.30 5.45 7.50
N MET A 82 -27.98 5.45 7.70
CA MET A 82 -27.01 5.50 6.60
C MET A 82 -27.02 4.21 5.78
N THR A 83 -27.17 3.05 6.40
CA THR A 83 -27.22 1.75 5.71
C THR A 83 -28.53 1.58 4.92
N LYS A 84 -29.61 2.24 5.33
CA LYS A 84 -30.89 2.27 4.59
C LYS A 84 -30.82 3.15 3.34
N ILE A 85 -29.93 4.13 3.36
CA ILE A 85 -29.81 5.22 2.37
C ILE A 85 -28.69 4.93 1.37
N TYR A 86 -27.64 4.20 1.76
CA TYR A 86 -26.47 4.04 0.92
C TYR A 86 -26.09 2.59 0.68
N THR A 87 -25.76 2.29 -0.58
CA THR A 87 -25.13 1.03 -0.96
C THR A 87 -23.61 1.14 -0.78
N TYR A 88 -23.03 0.22 -0.01
CA TYR A 88 -21.57 0.14 0.13
C TYR A 88 -20.91 -0.01 -1.24
N ASN A 89 -20.00 0.89 -1.57
CA ASN A 89 -19.33 0.89 -2.87
C ASN A 89 -17.83 0.62 -2.74
N TYR A 90 -17.18 0.52 -3.90
CA TYR A 90 -15.75 0.25 -4.00
C TYR A 90 -14.83 1.41 -3.59
N PHE A 91 -15.36 2.61 -3.36
CA PHE A 91 -14.60 3.71 -2.76
C PHE A 91 -14.47 3.59 -1.24
N GLY A 92 -15.30 2.76 -0.59
CA GLY A 92 -15.38 2.75 0.87
C GLY A 92 -16.10 3.99 1.42
N GLU A 93 -16.88 4.62 0.55
CA GLU A 93 -17.70 5.80 0.81
C GLU A 93 -19.16 5.43 0.58
N LEU A 94 -20.04 6.15 1.26
CA LEU A 94 -21.47 6.01 1.11
C LEU A 94 -21.92 7.01 0.04
N LEU A 95 -22.17 6.54 -1.19
CA LEU A 95 -22.65 7.40 -2.29
C LEU A 95 -23.91 6.80 -2.92
N GLY A 96 -24.99 7.59 -2.88
CA GLY A 96 -26.30 7.37 -3.51
C GLY A 96 -26.88 8.75 -3.86
N CYS A 97 -27.34 8.94 -5.11
CA CYS A 97 -27.82 10.23 -5.60
C CYS A 97 -29.25 10.55 -5.15
N ASN A 98 -30.08 9.55 -4.84
CA ASN A 98 -31.49 9.76 -4.53
C ASN A 98 -31.76 10.07 -3.06
N GLU A 99 -30.78 9.85 -2.17
CA GLU A 99 -30.97 10.05 -0.74
C GLU A 99 -30.26 11.29 -0.17
N LEU A 100 -29.72 12.17 -1.03
CA LEU A 100 -29.15 13.46 -0.63
C LEU A 100 -30.15 14.32 0.18
N MET A 101 -31.45 14.22 -0.08
CA MET A 101 -32.46 14.93 0.70
C MET A 101 -32.64 14.34 2.10
N THR A 102 -32.65 13.02 2.23
CA THR A 102 -32.75 12.31 3.51
C THR A 102 -31.49 12.52 4.35
N LEU A 103 -30.32 12.54 3.70
CA LEU A 103 -29.05 12.89 4.33
C LEU A 103 -29.07 14.34 4.82
N ARG A 104 -29.51 15.30 4.00
CA ARG A 104 -29.59 16.71 4.40
C ARG A 104 -30.54 16.92 5.58
N ALA A 105 -31.71 16.27 5.57
CA ALA A 105 -32.65 16.32 6.69
C ALA A 105 -32.07 15.70 7.98
N TYR A 106 -31.30 14.61 7.84
CA TYR A 106 -30.56 14.04 8.96
C TYR A 106 -29.44 14.97 9.43
N GLU A 107 -28.66 15.57 8.53
CA GLU A 107 -27.61 16.53 8.88
C GLU A 107 -28.17 17.77 9.57
N GLU A 108 -29.37 18.24 9.27
CA GLU A 108 -29.94 19.37 10.01
C GLU A 108 -30.21 19.05 11.49
N THR A 109 -30.52 17.79 11.81
CA THR A 109 -30.93 17.34 13.15
C THR A 109 -29.85 16.58 13.92
N ALA A 110 -28.85 16.04 13.21
CA ALA A 110 -27.77 15.25 13.79
C ALA A 110 -26.79 16.12 14.59
N ASN A 111 -26.32 15.57 15.71
CA ASN A 111 -25.26 16.23 16.48
C ASN A 111 -23.90 16.13 15.78
N ILE A 112 -22.91 16.90 16.26
CA ILE A 112 -21.56 16.95 15.66
C ILE A 112 -20.89 15.57 15.61
N PHE A 113 -21.13 14.74 16.64
CA PHE A 113 -20.57 13.38 16.69
C PHE A 113 -21.18 12.47 15.62
N GLN A 114 -22.48 12.56 15.35
CA GLN A 114 -23.12 11.79 14.28
C GLN A 114 -22.65 12.24 12.89
N LYS A 115 -22.36 13.53 12.70
CA LYS A 115 -21.87 14.07 11.42
C LYS A 115 -20.41 13.72 11.12
N ARG A 116 -19.53 13.88 12.11
CA ARG A 116 -18.06 13.78 11.93
C ARG A 116 -17.44 12.58 12.65
N GLY A 117 -18.22 11.85 13.45
CA GLY A 117 -17.73 10.77 14.30
C GLY A 117 -17.05 9.68 13.52
N MET A 118 -17.55 9.32 12.34
CA MET A 118 -16.91 8.33 11.46
C MET A 118 -15.45 8.69 11.13
N TYR A 119 -15.22 9.94 10.73
CA TYR A 119 -13.90 10.45 10.38
C TYR A 119 -12.95 10.36 11.59
N TRP A 120 -13.39 10.86 12.74
CA TRP A 120 -12.63 10.80 13.98
C TRP A 120 -12.35 9.36 14.43
N LEU A 121 -13.32 8.46 14.30
CA LEU A 121 -13.19 7.07 14.70
C LEU A 121 -12.18 6.34 13.80
N ARG A 122 -12.16 6.61 12.48
CA ARG A 122 -11.16 6.08 11.53
C ARG A 122 -9.75 6.52 11.94
N MET A 123 -9.58 7.82 12.24
CA MET A 123 -8.33 8.38 12.74
C MET A 123 -7.88 7.70 14.04
N VAL A 124 -8.77 7.61 15.04
CA VAL A 124 -8.47 6.99 16.35
C VAL A 124 -8.00 5.55 16.17
N ILE A 125 -8.68 4.75 15.34
CA ILE A 125 -8.27 3.35 15.14
C ILE A 125 -6.91 3.25 14.47
N SER A 126 -6.64 4.00 13.40
CA SER A 126 -5.31 3.98 12.78
C SER A 126 -4.23 4.43 13.77
N GLY A 127 -4.53 5.40 14.65
CA GLY A 127 -3.65 5.81 15.75
C GLY A 127 -3.40 4.71 16.77
N LEU A 128 -4.43 3.95 17.15
CA LEU A 128 -4.31 2.78 18.04
C LEU A 128 -3.43 1.70 17.43
N PHE A 129 -3.56 1.42 16.13
CA PHE A 129 -2.71 0.45 15.45
C PHE A 129 -1.25 0.88 15.36
N TRP A 130 -0.99 2.18 15.18
CA TRP A 130 0.35 2.75 15.33
C TRP A 130 0.88 2.55 16.76
N LEU A 131 0.08 2.86 17.78
CA LEU A 131 0.49 2.73 19.18
C LEU A 131 0.81 1.27 19.54
N VAL A 132 -0.04 0.32 19.13
CA VAL A 132 0.19 -1.12 19.32
C VAL A 132 1.50 -1.54 18.65
N LEU A 133 1.75 -1.08 17.42
CA LEU A 133 2.98 -1.36 16.70
C LEU A 133 4.21 -0.82 17.44
N TYR A 134 4.13 0.42 17.91
CA TYR A 134 5.19 1.09 18.67
C TYR A 134 5.49 0.35 19.98
N LEU A 135 4.47 0.03 20.77
CA LEU A 135 4.63 -0.68 22.05
C LEU A 135 5.25 -2.07 21.85
N LYS A 136 4.79 -2.81 20.84
CA LYS A 136 5.31 -4.15 20.53
C LYS A 136 6.77 -4.10 20.10
N THR A 137 7.13 -3.16 19.24
CA THR A 137 8.50 -3.06 18.70
C THR A 137 9.48 -2.52 19.75
N ARG A 138 9.05 -1.57 20.60
CA ARG A 138 9.83 -1.09 21.75
C ARG A 138 10.12 -2.21 22.76
N LYS A 139 9.17 -3.10 23.02
CA LYS A 139 9.36 -4.20 23.99
C LYS A 139 10.33 -5.27 23.48
N THR A 140 10.27 -5.61 22.20
CA THR A 140 11.05 -6.73 21.64
C THR A 140 12.33 -6.30 20.92
N ASN A 141 12.54 -5.00 20.68
CA ASN A 141 13.61 -4.45 19.84
C ASN A 141 13.73 -5.12 18.46
N ALA A 142 12.64 -5.73 17.99
CA ALA A 142 12.61 -6.57 16.80
C ALA A 142 11.26 -6.45 16.10
N PHE A 143 11.30 -6.23 14.79
CA PHE A 143 10.13 -6.20 13.94
C PHE A 143 9.79 -7.61 13.46
N LYS A 144 8.53 -8.04 13.63
CA LYS A 144 8.06 -9.38 13.23
C LYS A 144 7.20 -9.29 11.97
N THR A 145 7.19 -10.34 11.15
CA THR A 145 6.43 -10.36 9.88
C THR A 145 4.94 -10.02 10.04
N HIS A 146 4.26 -10.52 11.07
CA HIS A 146 2.84 -10.21 11.26
C HIS A 146 2.58 -8.75 11.69
N TYR A 147 3.60 -7.99 12.11
CA TYR A 147 3.45 -6.57 12.42
C TYR A 147 3.15 -5.73 11.17
N TRP A 148 3.38 -6.25 9.96
CA TRP A 148 2.96 -5.61 8.72
C TRP A 148 1.44 -5.41 8.64
N ILE A 149 0.63 -6.23 9.33
CA ILE A 149 -0.82 -6.03 9.42
C ILE A 149 -1.14 -4.70 10.13
N TYR A 150 -0.41 -4.37 11.19
CA TYR A 150 -0.58 -3.11 11.91
C TYR A 150 -0.16 -1.91 11.07
N VAL A 151 0.90 -2.06 10.29
CA VAL A 151 1.35 -1.04 9.32
C VAL A 151 0.26 -0.77 8.28
N VAL A 152 -0.39 -1.81 7.76
CA VAL A 152 -1.45 -1.68 6.76
C VAL A 152 -2.67 -0.97 7.31
N ILE A 153 -3.16 -1.36 8.49
CA ILE A 153 -4.34 -0.72 9.10
C ILE A 153 -4.05 0.74 9.49
N PHE A 154 -2.83 1.01 9.98
CA PHE A 154 -2.38 2.39 10.18
C PHE A 154 -2.40 3.19 8.87
N ALA A 155 -1.90 2.59 7.77
CA ALA A 155 -1.79 3.26 6.48
C ALA A 155 -3.13 3.47 5.77
N PHE A 156 -4.21 2.79 6.17
CA PHE A 156 -5.55 3.03 5.61
C PHE A 156 -5.99 4.49 5.76
N TYR A 157 -5.77 5.08 6.93
CA TYR A 157 -6.14 6.48 7.16
C TYR A 157 -5.27 7.42 6.33
N LEU A 158 -3.95 7.19 6.33
CA LEU A 158 -3.01 7.97 5.52
C LEU A 158 -3.36 7.95 4.02
N ALA A 159 -3.77 6.79 3.49
CA ALA A 159 -4.18 6.65 2.10
C ALA A 159 -5.46 7.44 1.80
N SER A 160 -6.46 7.37 2.68
CA SER A 160 -7.70 8.15 2.55
C SER A 160 -7.48 9.66 2.63
N GLU A 161 -6.66 10.14 3.56
CA GLU A 161 -6.33 11.57 3.64
C GLU A 161 -5.55 12.03 2.41
N LEU A 162 -4.68 11.19 1.85
CA LEU A 162 -3.97 11.51 0.61
C LEU A 162 -4.91 11.58 -0.59
N GLU A 163 -5.87 10.63 -0.70
CA GLU A 163 -6.92 10.67 -1.72
C GLU A 163 -7.76 11.94 -1.62
N TYR A 164 -8.24 12.26 -0.40
CA TYR A 164 -9.00 13.48 -0.14
C TYR A 164 -8.21 14.75 -0.46
N PHE A 165 -6.92 14.79 -0.11
CA PHE A 165 -6.06 15.92 -0.44
C PHE A 165 -5.90 16.10 -1.96
N LEU A 166 -5.70 15.01 -2.70
CA LEU A 166 -5.56 15.05 -4.16
C LEU A 166 -6.83 15.52 -4.87
N THR A 167 -8.01 15.18 -4.35
CA THR A 167 -9.29 15.62 -4.93
C THR A 167 -9.63 17.08 -4.58
N MET A 168 -9.20 17.56 -3.41
CA MET A 168 -9.53 18.90 -2.90
C MET A 168 -8.49 19.98 -3.24
N ILE A 169 -7.32 19.61 -3.80
CA ILE A 169 -6.24 20.57 -4.13
C ILE A 169 -6.69 21.66 -5.11
N THR A 170 -7.74 21.41 -5.89
CA THR A 170 -8.35 22.35 -6.84
C THR A 170 -9.31 23.35 -6.19
N TYR A 171 -9.69 23.15 -4.93
CA TYR A 171 -10.70 23.95 -4.21
C TYR A 171 -10.15 24.44 -2.86
N ILE A 172 -9.12 25.27 -2.86
CA ILE A 172 -8.49 25.78 -1.62
C ILE A 172 -9.52 26.55 -0.77
N ASN A 173 -9.92 25.97 0.36
CA ASN A 173 -10.79 26.58 1.38
C ASN A 173 -10.21 26.38 2.79
N THR A 174 -10.59 27.22 3.74
CA THR A 174 -10.22 27.16 5.17
C THR A 174 -10.49 25.80 5.83
N GLU A 175 -11.52 25.06 5.40
CA GLU A 175 -11.79 23.70 5.89
C GLU A 175 -10.69 22.70 5.53
N ILE A 176 -9.98 22.91 4.41
CA ILE A 176 -8.84 22.05 4.01
C ILE A 176 -7.69 22.17 4.99
N VAL A 177 -7.46 23.36 5.56
CA VAL A 177 -6.36 23.60 6.51
C VAL A 177 -6.56 22.79 7.80
N LEU A 178 -7.80 22.65 8.26
CA LEU A 178 -8.11 21.87 9.46
C LEU A 178 -7.99 20.36 9.21
N SER A 179 -8.41 19.87 8.04
CA SER A 179 -8.21 18.47 7.63
C SER A 179 -6.74 18.12 7.37
N PHE A 180 -5.89 19.12 7.11
CA PHE A 180 -4.45 18.92 6.90
C PHE A 180 -3.69 18.58 8.19
N VAL A 181 -4.17 19.01 9.36
CA VAL A 181 -3.49 18.76 10.64
C VAL A 181 -3.41 17.26 10.96
N PRO A 182 -4.52 16.49 10.94
CA PRO A 182 -4.46 15.04 11.08
C PRO A 182 -3.52 14.37 10.06
N PHE A 183 -3.56 14.79 8.80
CA PHE A 183 -2.67 14.26 7.77
C PHE A 183 -1.20 14.44 8.13
N VAL A 184 -0.78 15.65 8.52
CA VAL A 184 0.61 15.95 8.89
C VAL A 184 1.05 15.10 10.09
N ILE A 185 0.19 14.95 11.10
CA ILE A 185 0.46 14.10 12.27
C ILE A 185 0.71 12.66 11.81
N PHE A 186 -0.22 12.07 11.05
CA PHE A 186 -0.12 10.68 10.60
C PHE A 186 1.05 10.47 9.64
N PHE A 187 1.35 11.44 8.78
CA PHE A 187 2.52 11.41 7.92
C PHE A 187 3.82 11.40 8.74
N GLY A 188 3.90 12.25 9.78
CA GLY A 188 5.00 12.24 10.74
C GLY A 188 5.14 10.90 11.47
N LEU A 189 4.02 10.28 11.86
CA LEU A 189 4.02 8.94 12.45
C LEU A 189 4.50 7.85 11.46
N GLY A 190 4.17 7.99 10.18
CA GLY A 190 4.67 7.13 9.10
C GLY A 190 6.18 7.25 8.90
N ILE A 191 6.69 8.49 8.89
CA ILE A 191 8.14 8.77 8.91
C ILE A 191 8.79 8.14 10.14
N HIS A 192 8.16 8.27 11.31
CA HIS A 192 8.66 7.64 12.54
C HIS A 192 8.73 6.11 12.41
N ILE A 193 7.70 5.45 11.87
CA ILE A 193 7.74 4.00 11.61
C ILE A 193 8.93 3.68 10.71
N PHE A 194 9.11 4.41 9.61
CA PHE A 194 10.17 4.13 8.64
C PHE A 194 11.58 4.26 9.24
N PHE A 195 11.85 5.33 9.99
CA PHE A 195 13.20 5.61 10.47
C PHE A 195 13.52 5.01 11.84
N LYS A 196 12.53 4.81 12.71
CA LYS A 196 12.75 4.34 14.10
C LYS A 196 12.28 2.91 14.35
N ILE A 197 11.24 2.45 13.68
CA ILE A 197 10.69 1.10 13.88
C ILE A 197 11.26 0.10 12.88
N PHE A 198 11.34 0.48 11.60
CA PHE A 198 11.86 -0.40 10.56
C PHE A 198 13.39 -0.50 10.60
N GLY A 199 13.88 -1.75 10.57
CA GLY A 199 15.27 -2.05 10.27
C GLY A 199 15.56 -1.90 8.78
N LYS A 200 16.83 -2.08 8.40
CA LYS A 200 17.27 -1.95 7.00
C LYS A 200 16.51 -2.87 6.05
N LYS A 201 16.23 -4.11 6.50
CA LYS A 201 15.47 -5.09 5.73
C LYS A 201 14.04 -4.63 5.48
N GLU A 202 13.34 -4.17 6.51
CA GLU A 202 11.94 -3.74 6.43
C GLU A 202 11.79 -2.49 5.56
N ARG A 203 12.75 -1.55 5.62
CA ARG A 203 12.77 -0.38 4.73
C ARG A 203 12.89 -0.79 3.26
N LEU A 204 13.77 -1.75 2.95
CA LEU A 204 13.89 -2.28 1.59
C LEU A 204 12.61 -3.00 1.15
N GLN A 205 12.00 -3.79 2.03
CA GLN A 205 10.71 -4.43 1.76
C GLN A 205 9.60 -3.38 1.54
N LEU A 206 9.59 -2.27 2.28
CA LEU A 206 8.63 -1.19 2.06
C LEU A 206 8.81 -0.60 0.66
N VAL A 207 10.02 -0.17 0.33
CA VAL A 207 10.32 0.57 -0.92
C VAL A 207 10.16 -0.32 -2.16
N PHE A 208 10.60 -1.57 -2.11
CA PHE A 208 10.68 -2.43 -3.29
C PHE A 208 9.54 -3.44 -3.41
N ILE A 209 8.75 -3.67 -2.35
CA ILE A 209 7.65 -4.64 -2.37
C ILE A 209 6.34 -3.94 -2.03
N ALA A 210 6.22 -3.43 -0.80
CA ALA A 210 4.95 -2.95 -0.28
C ALA A 210 4.42 -1.73 -1.05
N PHE A 211 5.28 -0.73 -1.32
CA PHE A 211 4.89 0.48 -2.04
C PHE A 211 4.47 0.17 -3.50
N PRO A 212 5.28 -0.52 -4.33
CA PRO A 212 4.84 -0.93 -5.67
C PRO A 212 3.57 -1.79 -5.66
N ALA A 213 3.45 -2.72 -4.71
CA ALA A 213 2.26 -3.56 -4.57
C ALA A 213 1.01 -2.74 -4.22
N SER A 214 1.12 -1.71 -3.38
CA SER A 214 0.01 -0.81 -3.07
C SER A 214 -0.41 0.03 -4.28
N VAL A 215 0.54 0.52 -5.09
CA VAL A 215 0.23 1.22 -6.34
C VAL A 215 -0.48 0.30 -7.33
N LEU A 216 -0.01 -0.95 -7.46
CA LEU A 216 -0.70 -1.96 -8.26
C LEU A 216 -2.11 -2.24 -7.71
N SER A 217 -2.26 -2.34 -6.39
CA SER A 217 -3.54 -2.52 -5.72
C SER A 217 -4.52 -1.39 -6.03
N LEU A 218 -4.05 -0.13 -6.02
CA LEU A 218 -4.85 1.05 -6.37
C LEU A 218 -5.44 0.88 -7.76
N PHE A 219 -4.59 0.55 -8.74
CA PHE A 219 -5.01 0.37 -10.12
C PHE A 219 -5.96 -0.82 -10.29
N LEU A 220 -5.60 -2.00 -9.76
CA LEU A 220 -6.43 -3.20 -9.87
C LEU A 220 -7.80 -3.01 -9.20
N TRP A 221 -7.84 -2.35 -8.05
CA TRP A 221 -9.09 -2.14 -7.33
C TRP A 221 -9.97 -1.11 -8.02
N TYR A 222 -9.51 0.13 -8.19
CA TYR A 222 -10.38 1.20 -8.68
C TYR A 222 -10.68 1.09 -10.18
N ALA A 223 -9.77 0.55 -11.00
CA ALA A 223 -10.00 0.46 -12.45
C ALA A 223 -10.70 -0.85 -12.87
N TYR A 224 -10.64 -1.93 -12.08
CA TYR A 224 -11.15 -3.25 -12.52
C TYR A 224 -12.03 -3.96 -11.50
N LEU A 225 -11.50 -4.31 -10.33
CA LEU A 225 -12.16 -5.21 -9.39
C LEU A 225 -13.29 -4.53 -8.62
N GLY A 226 -13.02 -3.36 -8.08
CA GLY A 226 -13.94 -2.56 -7.28
C GLY A 226 -15.26 -2.30 -8.01
N PRO A 227 -15.25 -1.68 -9.20
CA PRO A 227 -16.47 -1.41 -9.96
C PRO A 227 -17.31 -2.66 -10.29
N LYS A 228 -16.69 -3.84 -10.41
CA LYS A 228 -17.40 -5.09 -10.70
C LYS A 228 -17.97 -5.76 -9.45
N LEU A 229 -17.26 -5.68 -8.33
CA LEU A 229 -17.63 -6.36 -7.08
C LEU A 229 -18.58 -5.51 -6.22
N LEU A 230 -18.39 -4.19 -6.22
CA LEU A 230 -19.16 -3.22 -5.45
C LEU A 230 -19.50 -2.00 -6.31
N PRO A 231 -20.30 -2.16 -7.38
CA PRO A 231 -20.65 -1.07 -8.28
C PRO A 231 -21.36 0.06 -7.54
N ILE A 232 -21.17 1.30 -8.02
CA ILE A 232 -22.03 2.41 -7.62
C ILE A 232 -23.35 2.25 -8.39
N ILE A 233 -24.42 1.94 -7.67
CA ILE A 233 -25.76 1.82 -8.26
C ILE A 233 -26.38 3.22 -8.24
N THR A 234 -26.35 3.90 -9.38
CA THR A 234 -27.12 5.11 -9.61
C THR A 234 -28.49 4.71 -10.14
N SER A 235 -29.46 4.46 -9.25
CA SER A 235 -30.86 4.28 -9.64
C SER A 235 -31.50 5.62 -9.99
#